data_AF-A0A9D9IWC1-F1
#
_entry.id   AF-A0A9D9IWC1-F1
#
_cell.length_a   1.000
_cell.length_b   1.000
_cell.length_c   1.000
_cell.angle_alpha   90.00
_cell.angle_beta   90.00
_cell.angle_gamma   90.00
#
_symmetry.space_group_name_H-M   'P 1'
#
loop_
_entity.id
_entity.type
_entity.pdbx_description
1 polymer ?
#
loop_
_entity_poly.entity_id
_entity_poly.type
_entity_poly.pdbx_seq_one_letter_code
_entity_poly.pdbx_strand_id
1 'polypeptide(L)'
;MNSKVTRVIKYLLSLALAGVLVYFALRGIDWAAFTDGLRETRWGYALLFVAVSLAALVIREERWRAMMLPLDPGVRRADAWDAANVGNMTNVVLPGAGEFVRCAYISSRRMGYDKALGTIVCERAWDLLAVGVIFVTALVLKWDSFGDFFVENI
;
A
#
# COMPACT_ATOMS: atom_id res chain seq x y z
N MET A 1 -28.22 24.20 2.33
CA MET A 1 -27.82 23.56 1.06
C MET A 1 -28.12 22.07 1.17
N ASN A 2 -28.90 21.47 0.26
CA ASN A 2 -29.34 20.07 0.37
C ASN A 2 -28.12 19.12 0.34
N SER A 3 -27.98 18.24 1.36
CA SER A 3 -26.80 17.38 1.55
C SER A 3 -26.50 16.46 0.36
N LYS A 4 -27.52 16.15 -0.45
CA LYS A 4 -27.38 15.40 -1.71
C LYS A 4 -26.67 16.21 -2.80
N VAL A 5 -26.99 17.50 -2.95
CA VAL A 5 -26.41 18.38 -3.98
C VAL A 5 -24.93 18.62 -3.70
N THR A 6 -24.58 18.90 -2.44
CA THR A 6 -23.17 19.07 -2.02
C THR A 6 -22.34 17.80 -2.28
N ARG A 7 -22.95 16.61 -2.14
CA ARG A 7 -22.27 15.33 -2.37
C ARG A 7 -22.02 15.08 -3.87
N VAL A 8 -23.00 15.37 -4.72
CA VAL A 8 -22.87 15.27 -6.19
C VAL A 8 -21.78 16.21 -6.70
N ILE A 9 -21.76 17.46 -6.23
CA ILE A 9 -20.73 18.45 -6.60
C ILE A 9 -19.33 17.97 -6.22
N LYS A 10 -19.15 17.41 -5.01
CA LYS A 10 -17.86 16.86 -4.56
C LYS A 10 -17.37 15.74 -5.48
N TYR A 11 -18.24 14.79 -5.83
CA TYR A 11 -17.85 13.69 -6.73
C TYR A 11 -17.54 14.18 -8.14
N LEU A 12 -18.35 15.10 -8.70
CA LEU A 12 -18.09 15.69 -10.01
C LEU A 12 -16.78 16.48 -10.04
N LEU A 13 -16.49 17.25 -8.99
CA LEU A 13 -15.24 17.99 -8.87
C LEU A 13 -14.03 17.05 -8.76
N SER A 14 -14.14 15.97 -7.97
CA SER A 14 -13.09 14.96 -7.86
C SER A 14 -12.86 14.21 -9.18
N LEU A 15 -13.93 13.91 -9.93
CA LEU A 15 -13.84 13.26 -11.23
C LEU A 15 -13.25 14.19 -12.29
N ALA A 16 -13.63 15.47 -12.30
CA ALA A 16 -13.06 16.48 -13.18
C ALA A 16 -11.56 16.67 -12.89
N LEU A 17 -11.18 16.74 -11.61
CA LEU A 17 -9.77 16.81 -11.21
C LEU A 17 -9.00 15.58 -11.69
N ALA A 18 -9.54 14.37 -11.50
CA ALA A 18 -8.93 13.14 -12.00
C ALA A 18 -8.74 13.18 -13.53
N GLY A 19 -9.75 13.65 -14.28
CA GLY A 19 -9.65 13.82 -15.73
C GLY A 19 -8.56 14.81 -16.15
N VAL A 20 -8.45 15.94 -15.46
CA VAL A 20 -7.39 16.94 -15.70
C VAL A 20 -6.01 16.36 -15.44
N LEU A 21 -5.83 15.62 -14.34
CA LEU A 21 -4.56 14.97 -14.00
C LEU A 21 -4.18 13.90 -15.03
N VAL A 22 -5.13 13.08 -15.47
CA VAL A 22 -4.91 12.08 -16.53
C VAL A 22 -4.54 12.77 -17.85
N TYR A 23 -5.22 13.85 -18.21
CA TYR A 23 -4.85 14.61 -19.40
C TYR A 23 -3.42 15.16 -19.31
N PHE A 24 -3.03 15.76 -18.18
CA PHE A 24 -1.65 16.22 -17.99
C PHE A 24 -0.63 15.09 -18.04
N ALA A 25 -0.96 13.92 -17.48
CA ALA A 25 -0.09 12.75 -17.53
C ALA A 25 0.10 12.21 -18.96
N LEU A 26 -0.94 12.28 -19.81
CA LEU A 26 -0.92 11.72 -21.16
C LEU A 26 -0.51 12.71 -22.26
N ARG A 27 -0.60 14.02 -22.01
CA ARG A 27 -0.39 15.07 -23.04
C ARG A 27 1.00 15.03 -23.70
N GLY A 28 2.01 14.51 -23.02
CA GLY A 28 3.39 14.44 -23.52
C GLY A 28 3.81 13.06 -24.03
N ILE A 29 2.90 12.09 -24.11
CA ILE A 29 3.25 10.72 -24.48
C ILE A 29 3.27 10.58 -26.00
N ASP A 30 4.42 10.16 -26.53
CA ASP A 30 4.53 9.65 -27.90
C ASP A 30 3.94 8.24 -27.95
N TRP A 31 2.76 8.14 -28.56
CA TRP A 31 2.03 6.88 -28.67
C TRP A 31 2.78 5.82 -29.51
N ALA A 32 3.59 6.22 -30.49
CA ALA A 32 4.38 5.28 -31.28
C ALA A 32 5.47 4.63 -30.40
N ALA A 33 6.26 5.45 -29.72
CA ALA A 33 7.28 4.99 -28.78
C ALA A 33 6.68 4.14 -27.64
N PHE A 34 5.50 4.49 -27.14
CA PHE A 34 4.78 3.70 -26.14
C PHE A 34 4.42 2.29 -26.65
N THR A 35 3.89 2.20 -27.88
CA THR A 35 3.52 0.90 -28.47
C THR A 35 4.74 0.05 -28.81
N ASP A 36 5.85 0.65 -29.20
CA ASP A 36 7.09 -0.08 -29.45
C ASP A 36 7.69 -0.62 -28.13
N GLY A 37 7.67 0.19 -27.06
CA GLY A 37 8.06 -0.26 -25.72
C GLY A 37 7.22 -1.45 -25.21
N LEU A 38 5.92 -1.48 -25.50
CA LEU A 38 5.04 -2.62 -25.18
C LEU A 38 5.42 -3.90 -25.94
N ARG A 39 5.90 -3.78 -27.19
CA ARG A 39 6.34 -4.93 -28.00
C ARG A 39 7.67 -5.49 -27.53
N GLU A 40 8.57 -4.62 -27.09
CA GLU A 40 9.87 -5.02 -26.54
C GLU A 40 9.77 -5.54 -25.09
N THR A 41 8.64 -5.27 -24.43
CA THR A 41 8.43 -5.70 -23.05
C THR A 41 8.45 -7.22 -22.92
N ARG A 42 9.35 -7.71 -22.07
CA ARG A 42 9.42 -9.13 -21.70
C ARG A 42 8.31 -9.48 -20.73
N TRP A 43 7.14 -9.85 -21.26
CA TRP A 43 5.94 -10.22 -20.49
C TRP A 43 6.18 -11.30 -19.42
N GLY A 44 7.19 -12.16 -19.58
CA GLY A 44 7.60 -13.11 -18.55
C GLY A 44 8.00 -12.45 -17.22
N TYR A 45 8.72 -11.32 -17.25
CA TYR A 45 9.05 -10.57 -16.04
C TYR A 45 7.85 -9.82 -15.48
N ALA A 46 6.94 -9.32 -16.33
CA ALA A 46 5.71 -8.69 -15.88
C ALA A 46 4.81 -9.70 -15.13
N LEU A 47 4.69 -10.92 -15.67
CA LEU A 47 3.95 -12.00 -15.01
C LEU A 47 4.63 -12.42 -13.69
N LEU A 48 5.96 -12.53 -13.69
CA LEU A 48 6.72 -12.83 -12.48
C LEU A 48 6.50 -11.74 -11.41
N PHE A 49 6.53 -10.47 -11.79
CA PHE A 49 6.25 -9.35 -10.88
C PHE A 49 4.86 -9.44 -10.26
N VAL A 50 3.83 -9.73 -11.08
CA VAL A 50 2.46 -9.92 -10.58
C VAL A 50 2.39 -11.11 -9.63
N ALA A 51 2.98 -12.26 -10.00
CA ALA A 51 2.99 -13.46 -9.17
C ALA A 51 3.69 -13.23 -7.82
N VAL A 52 4.86 -12.59 -7.82
CA VAL A 52 5.61 -12.26 -6.60
C VAL A 52 4.85 -11.25 -5.74
N SER A 53 4.18 -10.28 -6.36
CA SER A 53 3.37 -9.27 -5.65
C SER A 53 2.15 -9.90 -4.97
N LEU A 54 1.45 -10.81 -5.65
CA LEU A 54 0.35 -11.57 -5.06
C LEU A 54 0.85 -12.46 -3.91
N ALA A 55 1.98 -13.14 -4.09
CA ALA A 55 2.58 -13.94 -3.03
C ALA A 55 2.98 -13.08 -1.82
N ALA A 56 3.55 -11.90 -2.06
CA ALA A 56 3.91 -10.97 -0.99
C ALA A 56 2.69 -10.49 -0.20
N LEU A 57 1.55 -10.24 -0.86
CA LEU A 57 0.28 -9.92 -0.18
C LEU A 57 -0.18 -11.07 0.72
N VAL A 58 -0.15 -12.31 0.22
CA VAL A 58 -0.51 -13.50 1.01
C VAL A 58 0.39 -13.66 2.24
N ILE A 59 1.71 -13.58 2.05
CA ILE A 59 2.67 -13.73 3.14
C ILE A 59 2.48 -12.65 4.20
N ARG A 60 2.23 -11.41 3.77
CA ARG A 60 1.99 -10.29 4.68
C ARG A 60 0.77 -10.52 5.55
N GLU A 61 -0.34 -10.97 4.97
CA GLU A 61 -1.57 -11.22 5.71
C GLU A 61 -1.44 -12.43 6.66
N GLU A 62 -0.73 -13.48 6.24
CA GLU A 62 -0.42 -14.61 7.13
C GLU A 62 0.47 -14.19 8.31
N ARG A 63 1.46 -13.31 8.09
CA ARG A 63 2.30 -12.76 9.16
C ARG A 63 1.45 -11.97 10.16
N TRP A 64 0.55 -11.12 9.68
CA TRP A 64 -0.35 -10.37 10.56
C TRP A 64 -1.29 -11.30 11.33
N ARG A 65 -1.84 -12.33 10.67
CA ARG A 65 -2.61 -13.38 11.36
C ARG A 65 -1.80 -14.08 12.44
N ALA A 66 -0.53 -14.40 12.18
CA ALA A 66 0.33 -15.02 13.18
C ALA A 66 0.51 -14.14 14.43
N MET A 67 0.54 -12.81 14.28
CA MET A 67 0.56 -11.86 15.42
C MET A 67 -0.76 -11.83 16.20
N MET A 68 -1.88 -12.12 15.56
CA MET A 68 -3.20 -12.15 16.20
C MET A 68 -3.52 -13.48 16.91
N LEU A 69 -2.94 -14.61 16.47
CA LEU A 69 -3.21 -15.93 17.04
C LEU A 69 -2.99 -16.05 18.56
N PRO A 70 -1.98 -15.40 19.18
CA PRO A 70 -1.82 -15.40 20.63
C PRO A 70 -2.94 -14.65 21.38
N LEU A 71 -3.63 -13.72 20.70
CA LEU A 71 -4.69 -12.91 21.28
C LEU A 71 -6.07 -13.55 21.09
N ASP A 72 -6.29 -14.19 19.94
CA ASP A 72 -7.46 -15.03 19.65
C ASP A 72 -7.04 -16.20 18.73
N PRO A 73 -6.96 -17.43 19.27
CA PRO A 73 -6.62 -18.62 18.48
C PRO A 73 -7.63 -18.97 17.38
N GLY A 74 -8.85 -18.42 17.45
CA GLY A 74 -9.94 -18.65 16.51
C GLY A 74 -9.82 -17.86 15.21
N VAL A 75 -8.85 -16.96 15.07
CA VAL A 75 -8.64 -16.14 13.87
C VAL A 75 -8.28 -17.04 12.68
N ARG A 76 -9.19 -17.11 11.70
CA ARG A 76 -8.99 -17.87 10.47
C ARG A 76 -8.23 -17.04 9.45
N ARG A 77 -7.59 -17.71 8.49
CA ARG A 77 -6.94 -17.06 7.33
C ARG A 77 -7.89 -16.16 6.56
N ALA A 78 -9.13 -16.63 6.36
CA ALA A 78 -10.18 -15.87 5.70
C ALA A 78 -10.51 -14.56 6.43
N ASP A 79 -10.53 -14.55 7.77
CA ASP A 79 -10.85 -13.32 8.51
C ASP A 79 -9.78 -12.24 8.27
N ALA A 80 -8.51 -12.62 8.33
CA ALA A 80 -7.39 -11.72 8.06
C ALA A 80 -7.37 -11.24 6.61
N TRP A 81 -7.61 -12.15 5.66
CA TRP A 81 -7.68 -11.85 4.24
C TRP A 81 -8.82 -10.89 3.90
N ASP A 82 -10.03 -11.13 4.41
CA ASP A 82 -11.18 -10.26 4.17
C ASP A 82 -10.95 -8.87 4.77
N ALA A 83 -10.41 -8.79 5.99
CA ALA A 83 -10.09 -7.53 6.64
C ALA A 83 -9.10 -6.70 5.81
N ALA A 84 -8.09 -7.36 5.25
CA ALA A 84 -7.08 -6.72 4.40
C ALA A 84 -7.67 -6.22 3.09
N ASN A 85 -8.50 -7.01 2.43
CA ASN A 85 -9.15 -6.60 1.17
C ASN A 85 -10.07 -5.39 1.40
N VAL A 86 -10.90 -5.41 2.44
CA VAL A 86 -11.76 -4.26 2.78
C VAL A 86 -10.92 -3.03 3.11
N GLY A 87 -9.82 -3.20 3.85
CA GLY A 87 -8.87 -2.12 4.14
C GLY A 87 -8.22 -1.55 2.88
N ASN A 88 -7.75 -2.41 1.98
CA ASN A 88 -7.12 -2.00 0.72
C ASN A 88 -8.12 -1.29 -0.21
N MET A 89 -9.35 -1.80 -0.33
CA MET A 89 -10.42 -1.11 -1.07
C MET A 89 -10.72 0.27 -0.47
N THR A 90 -10.72 0.38 0.85
CA THR A 90 -10.89 1.67 1.53
C THR A 90 -9.75 2.62 1.21
N ASN A 91 -8.49 2.14 1.21
CA ASN A 91 -7.32 2.97 0.88
C ASN A 91 -7.35 3.52 -0.56
N VAL A 92 -7.98 2.82 -1.50
CA VAL A 92 -8.20 3.33 -2.87
C VAL A 92 -9.14 4.54 -2.88
N VAL A 93 -10.15 4.55 -2.00
CA VAL A 93 -11.16 5.63 -1.93
C VAL A 93 -10.69 6.77 -1.02
N LEU A 94 -10.15 6.43 0.14
CA LEU A 94 -9.70 7.36 1.16
C LEU A 94 -8.32 6.91 1.68
N PRO A 95 -7.23 7.52 1.18
CA PRO A 95 -5.87 7.16 1.58
C PRO A 95 -5.69 7.22 3.10
N GLY A 96 -5.18 6.13 3.68
CA GLY A 96 -4.87 6.01 5.12
C GLY A 96 -6.01 5.54 6.01
N ALA A 97 -7.27 5.61 5.55
CA ALA A 97 -8.41 5.15 6.36
C ALA A 97 -8.55 3.62 6.41
N GLY A 98 -7.93 2.90 5.46
CA GLY A 98 -8.08 1.45 5.33
C GLY A 98 -7.52 0.65 6.50
N GLU A 99 -6.54 1.18 7.22
CA GLU A 99 -5.98 0.51 8.40
C GLU A 99 -6.98 0.45 9.55
N PHE A 100 -7.67 1.56 9.81
CA PHE A 100 -8.73 1.62 10.81
C PHE A 100 -9.92 0.74 10.42
N VAL A 101 -10.26 0.67 9.13
CA VAL A 101 -11.34 -0.20 8.64
C VAL A 101 -10.96 -1.69 8.76
N ARG A 102 -9.71 -2.06 8.45
CA ARG A 102 -9.18 -3.41 8.67
C ARG A 102 -9.26 -3.81 10.15
N CYS A 103 -8.87 -2.91 11.06
CA CYS A 103 -9.04 -3.11 12.51
C CYS A 103 -10.50 -3.30 12.90
N ALA A 104 -11.39 -2.41 12.43
CA ALA A 104 -12.81 -2.47 12.75
C ALA A 104 -13.47 -3.77 12.26
N TYR A 105 -13.05 -4.27 11.10
CA TYR A 105 -13.53 -5.54 10.56
C TYR A 105 -13.16 -6.71 11.49
N ILE A 106 -11.89 -6.84 11.86
CA ILE A 106 -11.46 -7.89 12.80
C ILE A 106 -12.10 -7.72 14.17
N SER A 107 -12.22 -6.48 14.65
CA SER A 107 -12.75 -6.23 15.98
C SER A 107 -14.22 -6.59 16.11
N SER A 108 -14.98 -6.49 15.01
CA SER A 108 -16.39 -6.90 14.97
C SER A 108 -16.60 -8.41 15.06
N ARG A 109 -15.55 -9.23 14.89
CA ARG A 109 -15.66 -10.69 14.74
C ARG A 109 -14.86 -11.51 15.74
N ARG A 110 -13.72 -11.00 16.21
CA ARG A 110 -12.70 -11.82 16.89
C ARG A 110 -12.26 -11.23 18.22
N MET A 111 -11.84 -9.96 18.23
CA MET A 111 -11.15 -9.38 19.38
C MET A 111 -11.53 -7.92 19.64
N GLY A 112 -11.15 -7.37 20.79
CA GLY A 112 -11.34 -5.94 21.06
C GLY A 112 -10.62 -5.05 20.04
N TYR A 113 -11.18 -3.87 19.76
CA TYR A 113 -10.60 -2.90 18.83
C TYR A 113 -9.21 -2.42 19.27
N ASP A 114 -9.02 -2.25 20.57
CA ASP A 114 -7.75 -1.94 21.23
C ASP A 114 -6.66 -2.99 20.90
N LYS A 115 -7.01 -4.28 21.00
CA LYS A 115 -6.09 -5.38 20.67
C LYS A 115 -5.78 -5.42 19.18
N ALA A 116 -6.80 -5.31 18.34
CA ALA A 116 -6.63 -5.30 16.89
C ALA A 116 -5.75 -4.12 16.44
N LEU A 117 -5.99 -2.92 16.97
CA LEU A 117 -5.18 -1.73 16.70
C LEU A 117 -3.73 -1.92 17.16
N GLY A 118 -3.53 -2.49 18.35
CA GLY A 118 -2.19 -2.82 18.86
C GLY A 118 -1.39 -3.69 17.90
N THR A 119 -2.01 -4.70 17.28
CA THR A 119 -1.32 -5.54 16.29
C THR A 119 -0.89 -4.78 15.04
N ILE A 120 -1.70 -3.82 14.55
CA ILE A 120 -1.33 -3.00 13.40
C ILE A 120 -0.21 -2.04 13.76
N VAL A 121 -0.28 -1.39 14.92
CA VAL A 121 0.79 -0.50 15.39
C VAL A 121 2.11 -1.26 15.52
N CYS A 122 2.09 -2.47 16.07
CA CYS A 122 3.27 -3.33 16.13
C CYS A 122 3.79 -3.72 14.73
N GLU A 123 2.91 -4.05 13.78
CA GLU A 123 3.29 -4.31 12.39
C GLU A 123 4.02 -3.09 11.80
N ARG A 124 3.47 -1.89 11.96
CA ARG A 124 4.03 -0.64 11.43
C ARG A 124 5.35 -0.26 12.07
N ALA A 125 5.47 -0.42 13.38
CA ALA A 125 6.73 -0.18 14.08
C ALA A 125 7.84 -1.10 13.56
N TRP A 126 7.53 -2.39 13.35
CA TRP A 126 8.50 -3.33 12.81
C TRP A 126 8.89 -3.02 11.36
N ASP A 127 7.92 -2.64 10.52
CA ASP A 127 8.18 -2.25 9.14
C ASP A 127 9.09 -1.00 9.08
N LEU A 128 8.83 0.01 9.92
CA LEU A 128 9.67 1.22 10.01
C LEU A 128 11.08 0.90 10.48
N LEU A 129 11.23 0.04 11.49
CA LEU A 129 12.53 -0.42 11.97
C LEU A 129 13.29 -1.18 10.88
N ALA A 130 12.63 -2.09 10.17
CA ALA A 130 13.24 -2.85 9.09
C ALA A 130 13.75 -1.94 7.96
N VAL A 131 12.92 -0.98 7.52
CA VAL A 131 13.31 0.01 6.51
C VAL A 131 14.48 0.86 7.01
N GLY A 132 14.46 1.29 8.27
CA GLY A 132 15.55 2.05 8.89
C GLY A 132 16.87 1.28 8.90
N VAL A 133 16.84 0.01 9.29
CA VAL A 133 18.04 -0.87 9.30
C VAL A 133 18.57 -1.07 7.89
N ILE A 134 17.70 -1.33 6.91
CA ILE A 134 18.10 -1.49 5.50
C ILE A 134 18.72 -0.19 4.99
N PHE A 135 18.12 0.96 5.30
CA PHE A 135 18.61 2.27 4.90
C PHE A 135 20.00 2.57 5.47
N VAL A 136 20.19 2.40 6.78
CA VAL A 136 21.51 2.60 7.42
C VAL A 136 22.55 1.64 6.85
N THR A 137 22.17 0.37 6.65
CA THR A 137 23.06 -0.63 6.05
C THR A 137 23.47 -0.22 4.63
N ALA A 138 22.53 0.24 3.82
CA ALA A 138 22.80 0.73 2.47
C ALA A 138 23.72 1.95 2.48
N LEU A 139 23.53 2.91 3.40
CA LEU A 139 24.40 4.08 3.54
C LEU A 139 25.83 3.69 3.89
N VAL A 140 26.02 2.77 4.84
CA VAL A 140 27.36 2.30 5.24
C VAL A 140 28.04 1.54 4.10
N LEU A 141 27.33 0.63 3.43
CA LEU A 141 27.90 -0.18 2.33
C LEU A 141 28.14 0.61 1.04
N LYS A 142 27.42 1.71 0.83
CA LYS A 142 27.56 2.59 -0.35
C LYS A 142 28.16 3.94 0.00
N TRP A 143 28.91 4.02 1.09
CA TRP A 143 29.54 5.26 1.54
C TRP A 143 30.46 5.85 0.47
N ASP A 144 31.19 5.01 -0.28
CA ASP A 144 32.06 5.48 -1.38
C ASP A 144 31.29 6.07 -2.58
N SER A 145 29.98 5.86 -2.71
CA SER A 145 29.15 6.49 -3.76
C SER A 145 28.31 7.65 -3.24
N PHE A 146 27.87 7.61 -1.98
CA PHE A 146 27.03 8.66 -1.40
C PHE A 146 27.83 9.71 -0.60
N GLY A 147 28.93 9.31 0.02
CA GLY A 147 29.79 10.15 0.85
C GLY A 147 30.43 11.29 0.06
N ASP A 148 30.90 11.00 -1.16
CA ASP A 148 31.50 12.01 -2.04
C ASP A 148 30.51 13.16 -2.34
N PHE A 149 29.23 12.85 -2.58
CA PHE A 149 28.21 13.88 -2.81
C PHE A 149 27.98 14.81 -1.60
N PHE A 150 28.04 14.28 -0.37
CA PHE A 150 27.85 15.07 0.85
C PHE A 150 29.11 15.82 1.28
N VAL A 151 30.30 15.30 0.99
CA VAL A 151 31.58 15.98 1.26
C VAL A 151 31.85 17.10 0.25
N GLU A 152 31.35 16.97 -0.99
CA GLU A 152 31.63 17.91 -2.07
C GLU A 152 30.61 19.07 -2.15
N ASN A 153 29.39 18.91 -1.61
CA ASN A 153 28.31 19.91 -1.71
C ASN A 153 27.83 20.53 -0.37
N ILE A 154 28.45 20.18 0.77
CA ILE A 154 28.21 20.80 2.10
C ILE A 154 29.53 21.35 2.61
#